data_AF-A0A4E0S012-F1
#
_entry.id   AF-A0A4E0S012-F1
#
_cell.length_a   1.000
_cell.length_b   1.000
_cell.length_c   1.000
_cell.angle_alpha   90.00
_cell.angle_beta   90.00
_cell.angle_gamma   90.00
#
_symmetry.space_group_name_H-M   'P 1'
#
loop_
_entity.id
_entity.type
_entity.pdbx_description
1 polymer ?
#
loop_
_entity_poly.entity_id
_entity_poly.type
_entity_poly.pdbx_seq_one_letter_code
_entity_poly.pdbx_strand_id
1 'polypeptide(L)'
;MLRMPFGMSLTCNWFKGNQSLRSKVYHYALEPKLLAPKETVEPTEERLYKPVAPADKWEHSGTNHDPLVSRMIGMITERGERETAREVMRLTFREIKLIQLQKFKAATEEEKKDLILNPTQIIHDAVKNCTPILVLHSVVRGGMLYKVPAPPRTDSVATHMAIKFVIDAARDKPPDTRIWASLARELIAASQNQGKAFRKKQELIKQCEENRAYATYRTY
;
A
#
# COMPACT_ATOMS: atom_id res chain seq x y z
N MET A 1 11.13 -28.36 32.57
CA MET A 1 10.16 -27.71 31.65
C MET A 1 10.48 -26.22 31.56
N LEU A 2 11.33 -25.84 30.60
CA LEU A 2 11.64 -24.43 30.30
C LEU A 2 11.07 -24.13 28.92
N ARG A 3 10.01 -23.32 28.88
CA ARG A 3 9.41 -22.80 27.63
C ARG A 3 10.38 -21.78 27.04
N MET A 4 10.97 -22.10 25.89
CA MET A 4 11.70 -21.12 25.08
C MET A 4 10.72 -20.06 24.53
N PRO A 5 11.12 -18.78 24.47
CA PRO A 5 10.31 -17.75 23.85
C PRO A 5 10.21 -18.02 22.34
N PHE A 6 8.99 -17.95 21.82
CA PHE A 6 8.68 -18.06 20.39
C PHE A 6 9.65 -17.23 19.56
N GLY A 7 10.41 -17.92 18.72
CA GLY A 7 11.36 -17.31 17.81
C GLY A 7 10.69 -16.28 16.91
N MET A 8 11.30 -15.10 16.84
CA MET A 8 11.20 -14.26 15.66
C MET A 8 11.46 -15.15 14.44
N SER A 9 10.55 -15.16 13.48
CA SER A 9 10.73 -15.87 12.22
C SER A 9 11.97 -15.32 11.51
N LEU A 10 13.11 -15.98 11.72
CA LEU A 10 14.37 -15.79 11.01
C LEU A 10 14.34 -16.37 9.58
N THR A 11 13.15 -16.61 9.02
CA THR A 11 12.99 -17.13 7.66
C THR A 11 12.83 -15.98 6.68
N CYS A 12 13.87 -15.16 6.54
CA CYS A 12 14.14 -14.40 5.29
C CYS A 12 15.54 -13.74 5.25
N ASN A 13 16.35 -13.79 6.30
CA ASN A 13 17.61 -13.01 6.32
C ASN A 13 18.90 -13.83 6.41
N TRP A 14 18.83 -15.15 6.17
CA TRP A 14 20.00 -16.05 6.25
C TRP A 14 20.70 -16.31 4.90
N PHE A 15 20.15 -15.78 3.80
CA PHE A 15 20.83 -15.73 2.50
C PHE A 15 21.22 -14.28 2.20
N LYS A 16 22.32 -13.83 2.82
CA LYS A 16 23.12 -12.68 2.31
C LYS A 16 24.05 -13.14 1.17
N GLY A 17 23.55 -13.98 0.27
CA GLY A 17 24.09 -13.97 -1.08
C GLY A 17 23.52 -12.71 -1.71
N ASN A 18 24.35 -11.87 -2.32
CA ASN A 18 23.87 -10.89 -3.28
C ASN A 18 22.85 -11.62 -4.16
N GLN A 19 21.54 -11.36 -4.00
CA GLN A 19 20.60 -11.66 -5.06
C GLN A 19 21.26 -11.03 -6.28
N SER A 20 21.57 -11.82 -7.31
CA SER A 20 21.99 -11.23 -8.56
C SER A 20 20.91 -10.21 -8.86
N LEU A 21 21.29 -8.93 -8.85
CA LEU A 21 20.43 -7.88 -9.38
C LEU A 21 20.01 -8.46 -10.71
N ARG A 22 18.74 -8.88 -10.82
CA ARG A 22 18.18 -9.36 -12.08
C ARG A 22 18.40 -8.20 -13.02
N SER A 23 19.47 -8.25 -13.79
CA SER A 23 19.85 -7.17 -14.68
C SER A 23 18.62 -6.94 -15.54
N LYS A 24 18.17 -5.68 -15.66
CA LYS A 24 17.11 -5.37 -16.60
C LYS A 24 17.59 -5.90 -17.95
N VAL A 25 16.93 -6.93 -18.48
CA VAL A 25 17.30 -7.55 -19.77
C VAL A 25 17.41 -6.49 -20.87
N TYR A 26 16.66 -5.40 -20.71
CA TYR A 26 16.68 -4.22 -21.55
C TYR A 26 17.21 -3.00 -20.77
N HIS A 27 18.53 -2.83 -20.73
CA HIS A 27 19.18 -1.74 -19.97
C HIS A 27 18.87 -0.33 -20.50
N TYR A 28 18.66 -0.18 -21.81
CA TYR A 28 18.45 1.12 -22.48
C TYR A 28 17.00 1.34 -22.94
N ALA A 29 16.12 0.37 -22.72
CA ALA A 29 14.74 0.50 -23.18
C ALA A 29 13.92 1.38 -22.23
N LEU A 30 13.10 2.25 -22.81
CA LEU A 30 12.16 3.07 -22.06
C LEU A 30 11.06 2.21 -21.45
N GLU A 31 10.54 2.61 -20.29
CA GLU A 31 9.40 1.93 -19.68
C GLU A 31 8.13 2.14 -20.53
N PRO A 32 7.33 1.09 -20.75
CA PRO A 32 6.12 1.17 -21.56
C PRO A 32 5.11 2.11 -20.91
N LYS A 33 4.46 2.95 -21.73
CA LYS A 33 3.36 3.82 -21.30
C LYS A 33 2.06 3.14 -21.71
N LEU A 34 1.24 2.77 -20.73
CA LEU A 34 -0.13 2.32 -20.98
C LEU A 34 -1.00 3.52 -21.30
N LEU A 35 -1.67 3.49 -22.45
CA LEU A 35 -2.59 4.54 -22.89
C LEU A 35 -4.01 4.13 -22.55
N ALA A 36 -4.83 5.11 -22.14
CA ALA A 36 -6.25 4.88 -21.97
C ALA A 36 -6.94 4.71 -23.34
N PRO A 37 -8.13 4.10 -23.39
CA PRO A 37 -8.87 3.97 -24.64
C PRO A 37 -9.12 5.36 -25.28
N LYS A 38 -8.72 5.53 -26.54
CA LYS A 38 -8.83 6.78 -27.34
C LYS A 38 -7.81 7.89 -27.03
N GLU A 39 -6.86 7.66 -26.12
CA GLU A 39 -5.73 8.57 -26.00
C GLU A 39 -4.82 8.43 -27.23
N THR A 40 -4.51 9.56 -27.86
CA THR A 40 -3.56 9.61 -28.98
C THR A 40 -2.16 9.88 -28.43
N VAL A 41 -1.15 9.28 -29.06
CA VAL A 41 0.26 9.50 -28.69
C VAL A 41 0.74 10.79 -29.31
N GLU A 42 1.38 11.65 -28.53
CA GLU A 42 1.98 12.86 -29.10
C GLU A 42 3.12 12.48 -30.06
N PRO A 43 3.25 13.13 -31.23
CA PRO A 43 4.32 12.81 -32.18
C PRO A 43 5.73 13.01 -31.63
N THR A 44 5.88 13.83 -30.59
CA THR A 44 7.11 14.13 -29.87
C THR A 44 7.52 13.04 -28.87
N GLU A 45 6.67 12.03 -28.61
CA GLU A 45 6.96 11.04 -27.59
C GLU A 45 8.17 10.16 -27.92
N GLU A 46 9.09 10.06 -26.96
CA GLU A 46 10.36 9.36 -27.16
C GLU A 46 10.23 7.86 -27.49
N ARG A 47 9.14 7.26 -27.02
CA ARG A 47 8.83 5.84 -27.13
C ARG A 47 8.47 5.39 -28.54
N LEU A 48 8.19 6.33 -29.45
CA LEU A 48 7.90 6.02 -30.85
C LEU A 48 9.17 5.66 -31.64
N TYR A 49 10.32 6.20 -31.23
CA TYR A 49 11.60 6.04 -31.94
C TYR A 49 12.69 5.33 -31.14
N LYS A 50 12.59 5.30 -29.80
CA LYS A 50 13.50 4.54 -28.93
C LYS A 50 12.93 3.15 -28.63
N PRO A 51 13.78 2.14 -28.36
CA PRO A 51 13.31 0.83 -27.92
C PRO A 51 12.54 0.94 -26.60
N VAL A 52 11.41 0.25 -26.53
CA VAL A 52 10.53 0.21 -25.35
C VAL A 52 10.53 -1.20 -24.76
N ALA A 53 10.60 -1.30 -23.44
CA ALA A 53 10.54 -2.57 -22.75
C ALA A 53 9.13 -3.18 -22.92
N PRO A 54 9.00 -4.52 -22.90
CA PRO A 54 7.69 -5.16 -22.95
C PRO A 54 6.84 -4.73 -21.75
N ALA A 55 5.53 -4.64 -21.96
CA ALA A 55 4.57 -4.35 -20.89
C ALA A 55 4.65 -5.38 -19.76
N ASP A 56 4.49 -4.92 -18.53
CA ASP A 56 4.44 -5.80 -17.38
C ASP A 56 3.19 -6.67 -17.43
N LYS A 57 3.33 -7.96 -17.09
CA LYS A 57 2.24 -8.96 -17.14
C LYS A 57 0.98 -8.52 -16.35
N TRP A 58 1.16 -7.70 -15.31
CA TRP A 58 0.09 -7.32 -14.39
C TRP A 58 -0.46 -5.92 -14.66
N GLU A 59 0.03 -5.26 -15.69
CA GLU A 59 -0.37 -3.95 -16.15
C GLU A 59 -1.19 -4.11 -17.43
N HIS A 60 -2.36 -3.49 -17.49
CA HIS A 60 -3.21 -3.53 -18.68
C HIS A 60 -4.05 -2.25 -18.78
N SER A 61 -4.38 -1.84 -20.00
CA SER A 61 -5.13 -0.61 -20.30
C SER A 61 -6.66 -0.74 -20.12
N GLY A 62 -7.16 -1.92 -19.75
CA GLY A 62 -8.59 -2.14 -19.56
C GLY A 62 -9.19 -1.26 -18.45
N THR A 63 -10.45 -0.85 -18.60
CA THR A 63 -11.16 0.06 -17.68
C THR A 63 -11.21 -0.42 -16.23
N ASN A 64 -11.11 -1.73 -16.00
CA ASN A 64 -11.15 -2.32 -14.67
C ASN A 64 -9.77 -2.36 -13.98
N HIS A 65 -8.72 -1.83 -14.62
CA HIS A 65 -7.39 -1.75 -14.04
C HIS A 65 -7.29 -0.58 -13.07
N ASP A 66 -6.82 -0.86 -11.86
CA ASP A 66 -6.46 0.18 -10.91
C ASP A 66 -5.03 -0.09 -10.38
N PRO A 67 -4.10 0.87 -10.51
CA PRO A 67 -2.70 0.67 -10.14
C PRO A 67 -2.52 0.57 -8.61
N LEU A 68 -3.38 1.21 -7.82
CA LEU A 68 -3.34 1.12 -6.36
C LEU A 68 -3.79 -0.28 -5.92
N VAL A 69 -4.89 -0.78 -6.48
CA VAL A 69 -5.37 -2.14 -6.21
C VAL A 69 -4.33 -3.18 -6.65
N SER A 70 -3.70 -2.99 -7.81
CA SER A 70 -2.62 -3.87 -8.30
C SER A 70 -1.43 -3.91 -7.33
N ARG A 71 -1.03 -2.75 -6.79
CA ARG A 71 0.01 -2.65 -5.75
C ARG A 71 -0.40 -3.38 -4.47
N MET A 72 -1.64 -3.22 -4.00
CA MET A 72 -2.14 -3.95 -2.82
C MET A 72 -2.12 -5.47 -3.03
N ILE A 73 -2.58 -5.96 -4.19
CA ILE A 73 -2.52 -7.39 -4.54
C ILE A 73 -1.08 -7.90 -4.48
N GLY A 74 -0.13 -7.12 -5.02
CA GLY A 74 1.29 -7.45 -4.96
C GLY A 74 1.81 -7.60 -3.53
N MET A 75 1.39 -6.72 -2.61
CA MET A 75 1.81 -6.75 -1.21
C MET A 75 1.14 -7.86 -0.38
N ILE A 76 -0.07 -8.29 -0.77
CA ILE A 76 -0.77 -9.42 -0.14
C ILE A 76 -0.18 -10.76 -0.61
N THR A 77 0.36 -10.81 -1.83
CA THR A 77 0.88 -12.04 -2.44
C THR A 77 2.01 -12.64 -1.59
N GLU A 78 1.86 -13.90 -1.24
CA GLU A 78 2.86 -14.68 -0.52
C GLU A 78 3.31 -15.85 -1.41
N ARG A 79 4.60 -16.21 -1.35
CA ARG A 79 5.19 -17.35 -2.09
C ARG A 79 4.95 -17.34 -3.61
N GLY A 80 4.61 -16.19 -4.21
CA GLY A 80 4.30 -16.07 -5.63
C GLY A 80 2.88 -16.47 -6.03
N GLU A 81 2.02 -16.86 -5.08
CA GLU A 81 0.63 -17.24 -5.33
C GLU A 81 -0.24 -15.99 -5.55
N ARG A 82 -0.15 -15.39 -6.74
CA ARG A 82 -0.92 -14.17 -7.05
C ARG A 82 -2.41 -14.43 -7.25
N GLU A 83 -2.80 -15.66 -7.60
CA GLU A 83 -4.21 -16.03 -7.81
C GLU A 83 -4.99 -16.01 -6.50
N THR A 84 -4.42 -16.55 -5.42
CA THR A 84 -5.03 -16.52 -4.09
C THR A 84 -5.14 -15.08 -3.58
N ALA A 85 -4.10 -14.25 -3.77
CA ALA A 85 -4.13 -12.83 -3.41
C ALA A 85 -5.22 -12.05 -4.18
N ARG A 86 -5.41 -12.36 -5.47
CA ARG A 86 -6.52 -11.81 -6.26
C ARG A 86 -7.87 -12.24 -5.73
N GLU A 87 -8.04 -13.51 -5.42
CA GLU A 87 -9.30 -14.03 -4.90
C GLU A 87 -9.65 -13.39 -3.55
N VAL A 88 -8.67 -13.26 -2.65
CA VAL A 88 -8.82 -12.50 -1.41
C VAL A 88 -9.29 -11.08 -1.70
N MET A 89 -8.68 -10.38 -2.66
CA MET A 89 -9.12 -9.04 -3.03
C MET A 89 -10.51 -9.01 -3.68
N ARG A 90 -10.90 -9.99 -4.48
CA ARG A 90 -12.27 -10.08 -5.02
C ARG A 90 -13.29 -10.26 -3.88
N LEU A 91 -12.97 -11.09 -2.90
CA LEU A 91 -13.79 -11.28 -1.71
C LEU A 91 -13.85 -10.02 -0.85
N THR A 92 -12.74 -9.26 -0.69
CA THR A 92 -12.77 -7.99 0.04
C THR A 92 -13.69 -6.97 -0.65
N PHE A 93 -13.61 -6.83 -1.98
CA PHE A 93 -14.51 -5.99 -2.76
C PHE A 93 -15.99 -6.37 -2.54
N ARG A 94 -16.27 -7.68 -2.54
CA ARG A 94 -17.61 -8.21 -2.25
C ARG A 94 -18.07 -7.82 -0.85
N GLU A 95 -17.26 -8.06 0.18
CA GLU A 95 -17.62 -7.75 1.58
C GLU A 95 -17.83 -6.24 1.80
N ILE A 96 -16.97 -5.38 1.24
CA ILE A 96 -17.14 -3.92 1.33
C ILE A 96 -18.48 -3.52 0.75
N LYS A 97 -18.80 -4.02 -0.45
CA LYS A 97 -20.06 -3.72 -1.13
C LYS A 97 -21.27 -4.22 -0.33
N LEU A 98 -21.20 -5.42 0.25
CA LEU A 98 -22.28 -5.96 1.10
C LEU A 98 -22.51 -5.11 2.35
N ILE A 99 -21.45 -4.74 3.07
CA ILE A 99 -21.54 -3.90 4.28
C ILE A 99 -22.12 -2.53 3.94
N GLN A 100 -21.67 -1.90 2.86
CA GLN A 100 -22.17 -0.58 2.46
C GLN A 100 -23.61 -0.65 1.96
N LEU A 101 -24.00 -1.69 1.22
CA LEU A 101 -25.39 -1.89 0.82
C LEU A 101 -26.31 -2.13 2.01
N GLN A 102 -25.87 -2.86 3.03
CA GLN A 102 -26.63 -3.02 4.27
C GLN A 102 -26.83 -1.68 4.98
N LYS A 103 -25.77 -0.87 5.11
CA LYS A 103 -25.86 0.49 5.66
C LYS A 103 -26.80 1.38 4.86
N PHE A 104 -26.70 1.35 3.53
CA PHE A 104 -27.54 2.14 2.63
C PHE A 104 -29.02 1.79 2.73
N LYS A 105 -29.35 0.51 2.91
CA LYS A 105 -30.74 0.06 3.10
C LYS A 105 -31.33 0.48 4.45
N ALA A 106 -30.51 0.56 5.48
CA ALA A 106 -30.93 0.95 6.82
C ALA A 106 -30.96 2.48 7.02
N ALA A 107 -30.26 3.23 6.18
CA ALA A 107 -30.10 4.68 6.28
C ALA A 107 -31.35 5.46 5.85
N THR A 108 -31.46 6.69 6.35
CA THR A 108 -32.46 7.69 5.94
C THR A 108 -32.10 8.33 4.60
N GLU A 109 -33.04 9.03 3.95
CA GLU A 109 -32.81 9.62 2.62
C GLU A 109 -31.69 10.68 2.57
N GLU A 110 -31.39 11.32 3.70
CA GLU A 110 -30.29 12.27 3.82
C GLU A 110 -28.94 11.55 3.83
N GLU A 111 -28.78 10.57 4.72
CA GLU A 111 -27.56 9.76 4.86
C GLU A 111 -27.22 8.96 3.59
N LYS A 112 -28.24 8.55 2.83
CA LYS A 112 -28.04 7.84 1.55
C LYS A 112 -27.22 8.64 0.54
N LYS A 113 -27.29 9.97 0.56
CA LYS A 113 -26.56 10.84 -0.36
C LYS A 113 -25.06 10.87 -0.05
N ASP A 114 -24.71 10.74 1.22
CA ASP A 114 -23.32 10.81 1.69
C ASP A 114 -22.61 9.45 1.60
N LEU A 115 -23.36 8.35 1.50
CA LEU A 115 -22.80 7.00 1.49
C LEU A 115 -22.14 6.63 0.16
N ILE A 116 -20.83 6.37 0.23
CA ILE A 116 -20.05 5.86 -0.89
C ILE A 116 -20.25 4.34 -1.01
N LEU A 117 -20.88 3.91 -2.11
CA LEU A 117 -21.09 2.49 -2.42
C LEU A 117 -19.96 1.84 -3.21
N ASN A 118 -19.15 2.65 -3.90
CA ASN A 118 -18.08 2.14 -4.75
C ASN A 118 -16.88 1.70 -3.89
N PRO A 119 -16.53 0.40 -3.88
CA PRO A 119 -15.47 -0.09 -3.02
C PRO A 119 -14.08 0.38 -3.47
N THR A 120 -13.88 0.69 -4.76
CA THR A 120 -12.62 1.24 -5.26
C THR A 120 -12.37 2.64 -4.68
N GLN A 121 -13.40 3.48 -4.63
CA GLN A 121 -13.30 4.82 -4.01
C GLN A 121 -12.96 4.72 -2.52
N ILE A 122 -13.61 3.81 -1.78
CA ILE A 122 -13.31 3.56 -0.36
C ILE A 122 -11.84 3.18 -0.16
N ILE A 123 -11.27 2.34 -1.03
CA ILE A 123 -9.85 1.98 -0.94
C ILE A 123 -8.96 3.20 -1.17
N HIS A 124 -9.24 4.02 -2.18
CA HIS A 124 -8.46 5.23 -2.44
C HIS A 124 -8.50 6.19 -1.25
N ASP A 125 -9.67 6.41 -0.69
CA ASP A 125 -9.86 7.32 0.45
C ASP A 125 -9.21 6.77 1.72
N ALA A 126 -9.34 5.46 1.97
CA ALA A 126 -8.65 4.79 3.07
C ALA A 126 -7.12 4.92 2.95
N VAL A 127 -6.55 4.72 1.77
CA VAL A 127 -5.10 4.86 1.56
C VAL A 127 -4.67 6.31 1.71
N LYS A 128 -5.40 7.28 1.13
CA LYS A 128 -5.13 8.72 1.32
C LYS A 128 -5.11 9.09 2.80
N ASN A 129 -6.12 8.68 3.56
CA ASN A 129 -6.20 8.95 4.99
C ASN A 129 -5.05 8.31 5.77
N CYS A 130 -4.63 7.10 5.41
CA CYS A 130 -3.51 6.39 6.03
C CYS A 130 -2.12 6.87 5.57
N THR A 131 -2.01 7.70 4.52
CA THR A 131 -0.72 8.20 4.06
C THR A 131 -0.07 9.13 5.10
N PRO A 132 1.15 8.82 5.59
CA PRO A 132 1.89 9.71 6.47
C PRO A 132 2.61 10.80 5.66
N ILE A 133 2.58 12.03 6.16
CA ILE A 133 3.28 13.18 5.57
C ILE A 133 4.74 13.20 6.02
N LEU A 134 5.01 12.78 7.26
CA LEU A 134 6.34 12.71 7.85
C LEU A 134 6.68 11.27 8.22
N VAL A 135 7.94 10.90 8.00
CA VAL A 135 8.51 9.59 8.32
C VAL A 135 9.78 9.79 9.13
N LEU A 136 10.11 8.83 10.01
CA LEU A 136 11.36 8.84 10.76
C LEU A 136 12.47 8.12 9.98
N HIS A 137 13.58 8.80 9.76
CA HIS A 137 14.82 8.24 9.24
C HIS A 137 15.81 8.02 10.38
N SER A 138 16.53 6.90 10.37
CA SER A 138 17.65 6.68 11.28
C SER A 138 18.91 7.34 10.73
N VAL A 139 19.49 8.29 11.47
CA VAL A 139 20.74 8.98 11.11
C VAL A 139 21.77 8.75 12.22
N VAL A 140 23.00 8.37 11.86
CA VAL A 140 24.11 8.24 12.80
C VAL A 140 24.83 9.58 12.91
N ARG A 141 24.97 10.12 14.13
CA ARG A 141 25.81 11.30 14.41
C ARG A 141 26.57 11.07 15.72
N GLY A 142 27.88 11.32 15.70
CA GLY A 142 28.73 11.15 16.88
C GLY A 142 28.68 9.74 17.51
N GLY A 143 28.46 8.70 16.71
CA GLY A 143 28.35 7.30 17.18
C GLY A 143 26.96 6.90 17.71
N MET A 144 26.00 7.82 17.79
CA MET A 144 24.63 7.54 18.24
C MET A 144 23.62 7.55 17.08
N LEU A 145 22.58 6.73 17.19
CA LEU A 145 21.48 6.63 16.21
C LEU A 145 20.30 7.53 16.61
N TYR A 146 20.04 8.57 15.82
CA TYR A 146 18.91 9.48 16.01
C TYR A 146 17.76 9.13 15.07
N LYS A 147 16.52 9.31 15.53
CA LYS A 147 15.32 9.27 14.69
C LYS A 147 15.03 10.68 14.22
N VAL A 148 15.35 10.96 12.97
CA VAL A 148 15.18 12.27 12.35
C VAL A 148 13.89 12.26 11.55
N PRO A 149 12.89 13.08 11.89
CA PRO A 149 11.70 13.22 11.04
C PRO A 149 12.13 13.79 9.69
N ALA A 150 11.58 13.33 8.57
CA ALA A 150 11.75 13.88 7.23
C ALA A 150 10.52 13.57 6.36
N PRO A 151 10.24 14.35 5.30
CA PRO A 151 9.24 13.94 4.33
C PRO A 151 9.69 12.64 3.63
N PRO A 152 8.76 11.76 3.23
CA PRO A 152 9.10 10.57 2.47
C PRO A 152 9.78 10.93 1.14
N ARG A 153 10.76 10.13 0.73
CA ARG A 153 11.56 10.37 -0.50
C ARG A 153 10.73 10.50 -1.78
N THR A 154 9.60 9.79 -1.85
CA THR A 154 8.71 9.79 -3.01
C THR A 154 7.30 9.44 -2.55
N ASP A 155 6.28 9.96 -3.23
CA ASP A 155 4.87 9.67 -2.95
C ASP A 155 4.55 8.17 -3.04
N SER A 156 5.27 7.45 -3.91
CA SER A 156 5.19 5.98 -4.01
C SER A 156 5.58 5.29 -2.69
N VAL A 157 6.60 5.80 -1.98
CA VAL A 157 7.02 5.27 -0.67
C VAL A 157 5.96 5.56 0.39
N ALA A 158 5.39 6.77 0.40
CA ALA A 158 4.33 7.16 1.33
C ALA A 158 3.07 6.28 1.14
N THR A 159 2.65 6.10 -0.11
CA THR A 159 1.50 5.24 -0.45
C THR A 159 1.78 3.77 -0.13
N HIS A 160 3.00 3.29 -0.35
CA HIS A 160 3.40 1.93 0.06
C HIS A 160 3.31 1.74 1.58
N MET A 161 3.74 2.71 2.39
CA MET A 161 3.62 2.67 3.85
C MET A 161 2.16 2.61 4.30
N ALA A 162 1.28 3.40 3.67
CA ALA A 162 -0.15 3.39 3.97
C ALA A 162 -0.80 2.03 3.69
N ILE A 163 -0.52 1.45 2.51
CA ILE A 163 -1.00 0.10 2.15
C ILE A 163 -0.47 -0.92 3.16
N LYS A 164 0.80 -0.81 3.55
CA LYS A 164 1.41 -1.68 4.56
C LYS A 164 0.67 -1.60 5.90
N PHE A 165 0.34 -0.40 6.40
CA PHE A 165 -0.40 -0.26 7.65
C PHE A 165 -1.75 -0.94 7.63
N VAL A 166 -2.47 -0.82 6.51
CA VAL A 166 -3.77 -1.47 6.31
C VAL A 166 -3.62 -3.00 6.28
N ILE A 167 -2.66 -3.54 5.50
CA ILE A 167 -2.44 -4.98 5.42
C ILE A 167 -1.99 -5.55 6.77
N ASP A 168 -1.07 -4.87 7.47
CA ASP A 168 -0.60 -5.32 8.78
C ASP A 168 -1.72 -5.27 9.82
N ALA A 169 -2.59 -4.26 9.78
CA ALA A 169 -3.79 -4.20 10.62
C ALA A 169 -4.78 -5.33 10.32
N ALA A 170 -4.99 -5.64 9.04
CA ALA A 170 -5.84 -6.75 8.62
C ALA A 170 -5.26 -8.14 8.96
N ARG A 171 -3.92 -8.26 9.01
CA ARG A 171 -3.24 -9.48 9.46
C ARG A 171 -3.35 -9.67 10.96
N ASP A 172 -3.30 -8.59 11.73
CA ASP A 172 -3.50 -8.54 13.19
C ASP A 172 -4.99 -8.66 13.58
N LYS A 173 -5.58 -9.80 13.23
CA LYS A 173 -6.98 -10.15 13.42
C LYS A 173 -7.12 -11.38 14.35
N PRO A 174 -8.28 -11.56 15.01
CA PRO A 174 -8.54 -12.77 15.76
C PRO A 174 -8.57 -14.01 14.85
N PRO A 175 -8.21 -15.20 15.38
CA PRO A 175 -7.96 -16.42 14.58
C PRO A 175 -9.17 -16.87 13.76
N ASP A 176 -10.39 -16.65 14.25
CA ASP A 176 -11.62 -17.12 13.59
C ASP A 176 -12.04 -16.25 12.40
N THR A 177 -11.44 -15.05 12.26
CA THR A 177 -11.82 -14.13 11.20
C THR A 177 -11.03 -14.37 9.93
N ARG A 178 -11.76 -14.47 8.81
CA ARG A 178 -11.15 -14.57 7.48
C ARG A 178 -10.46 -13.25 7.12
N ILE A 179 -9.33 -13.35 6.42
CA ILE A 179 -8.49 -12.19 6.08
C ILE A 179 -9.24 -11.13 5.26
N TRP A 180 -10.05 -11.55 4.29
CA TRP A 180 -10.79 -10.62 3.43
C TRP A 180 -11.85 -9.81 4.21
N ALA A 181 -12.49 -10.43 5.20
CA ALA A 181 -13.49 -9.76 6.03
C ALA A 181 -12.83 -8.74 6.98
N SER A 182 -11.66 -9.09 7.55
CA SER A 182 -10.89 -8.16 8.37
C SER A 182 -10.36 -6.97 7.56
N LEU A 183 -9.81 -7.24 6.37
CA LEU A 183 -9.30 -6.20 5.47
C LEU A 183 -10.41 -5.25 5.02
N ALA A 184 -11.60 -5.76 4.67
CA ALA A 184 -12.76 -4.94 4.33
C ALA A 184 -13.18 -4.01 5.48
N ARG A 185 -13.22 -4.51 6.72
CA ARG A 185 -13.57 -3.69 7.89
C ARG A 185 -12.54 -2.61 8.17
N GLU A 186 -11.25 -2.94 8.10
CA GLU A 186 -10.18 -1.96 8.29
C GLU A 186 -10.18 -0.89 7.20
N LEU A 187 -10.47 -1.22 5.94
CA LEU A 187 -10.59 -0.23 4.87
C LEU A 187 -11.75 0.75 5.09
N ILE A 188 -12.92 0.24 5.49
CA ILE A 188 -14.08 1.10 5.80
C ILE A 188 -13.80 1.99 7.02
N ALA A 189 -13.13 1.45 8.05
CA ALA A 189 -12.74 2.24 9.21
C ALA A 189 -11.73 3.32 8.83
N ALA A 190 -10.71 2.97 8.03
CA ALA A 190 -9.67 3.90 7.58
C ALA A 190 -10.21 5.02 6.68
N SER A 191 -11.20 4.73 5.83
CA SER A 191 -11.86 5.79 5.02
C SER A 191 -12.61 6.81 5.90
N GLN A 192 -12.99 6.41 7.12
CA GLN A 192 -13.63 7.26 8.14
C GLN A 192 -12.62 7.82 9.16
N ASN A 193 -11.31 7.76 8.89
CA ASN A 193 -10.24 8.19 9.81
C ASN A 193 -10.23 7.43 11.15
N GLN A 194 -10.63 6.16 11.12
CA GLN A 194 -10.67 5.27 12.27
C GLN A 194 -9.91 3.97 11.97
N GLY A 195 -9.86 3.06 12.94
CA GLY A 195 -9.23 1.75 12.79
C GLY A 195 -7.75 1.71 13.19
N LYS A 196 -7.18 0.50 13.16
CA LYS A 196 -5.80 0.27 13.61
C LYS A 196 -4.79 0.88 12.63
N ALA A 197 -5.10 0.85 11.33
CA ALA A 197 -4.22 1.40 10.30
C ALA A 197 -4.02 2.92 10.45
N PHE A 198 -5.10 3.67 10.71
CA PHE A 198 -5.04 5.11 10.93
C PHE A 198 -4.30 5.47 12.23
N ARG A 199 -4.48 4.68 13.30
CA ARG A 199 -3.74 4.86 14.55
C ARG A 199 -2.22 4.74 14.35
N LYS A 200 -1.75 3.78 13.54
CA LYS A 200 -0.32 3.66 13.20
C LYS A 200 0.24 4.92 12.53
N LYS A 201 -0.53 5.55 11.64
CA LYS A 201 -0.15 6.85 11.05
C LYS A 201 -0.03 7.93 12.14
N GLN A 202 -1.02 8.03 13.03
CA GLN A 202 -1.02 9.02 14.11
C GLN A 202 0.15 8.82 15.08
N GLU A 203 0.45 7.58 15.45
CA GLU A 203 1.60 7.22 16.28
C GLU A 203 2.92 7.67 15.64
N LEU A 204 3.08 7.46 14.34
CA LEU A 204 4.27 7.92 13.60
C LEU A 204 4.38 9.44 13.57
N ILE A 205 3.27 10.16 13.36
CA ILE A 205 3.26 11.63 13.39
C ILE A 205 3.65 12.13 14.79
N LYS A 206 3.08 11.55 15.84
CA LYS A 206 3.42 11.89 17.22
C LYS A 206 4.92 11.68 17.51
N GLN A 207 5.48 10.55 17.08
CA GLN A 207 6.92 10.31 17.21
C GLN A 207 7.77 11.29 16.39
N CYS A 208 7.27 11.75 15.23
CA CYS A 208 7.93 12.80 14.45
C CYS A 208 7.90 14.15 15.18
N GLU A 209 6.79 14.48 15.83
CA GLU A 209 6.63 15.71 16.63
C GLU A 209 7.56 15.71 17.85
N GLU A 210 7.65 14.58 18.56
CA GLU A 210 8.58 14.39 19.68
C GLU A 210 10.04 14.62 19.26
N ASN A 211 10.40 14.19 18.05
CA ASN A 211 11.76 14.30 17.51
C ASN A 211 12.00 15.52 16.61
N ARG A 212 11.12 16.52 16.66
CA ARG A 212 11.19 17.70 15.77
C ARG A 212 12.52 18.44 15.86
N ALA A 213 13.16 18.47 17.04
CA ALA A 213 14.44 19.13 17.25
C ALA A 213 15.58 18.55 16.38
N TYR A 214 15.50 17.26 16.02
CA TYR A 214 16.52 16.59 15.22
C TYR A 214 16.37 16.83 13.71
N ALA A 215 15.41 17.65 13.27
CA ALA A 215 15.22 17.96 11.85
C ALA A 215 16.47 18.56 11.19
N THR A 216 17.31 19.27 11.94
CA THR A 216 18.59 19.84 11.46
C THR A 216 19.61 18.77 11.07
N TYR A 217 19.46 17.53 11.53
CA TYR A 217 20.39 16.44 11.20
C TYR A 217 20.15 15.83 9.81
N ARG A 218 19.17 16.35 9.05
CA ARG A 218 18.98 16.02 7.63
C ARG A 218 20.15 16.57 6.81
N THR A 219 20.61 15.80 5.84
CA THR A 219 21.74 16.17 4.97
C THR A 219 21.35 16.33 3.50
N TYR A 220 20.05 16.33 3.20
CA TYR A 220 19.47 16.42 1.86
C TYR A 220 18.21 17.27 1.88
#